data_AF-A0A975W6L9-F1
#
_entry.id   AF-A0A975W6L9-F1
#
_cell.length_a   1.000
_cell.length_b   1.000
_cell.length_c   1.000
_cell.angle_alpha   90.00
_cell.angle_beta   90.00
_cell.angle_gamma   90.00
#
_symmetry.space_group_name_H-M   'P 1'
#
loop_
_entity.id
_entity.type
_entity.pdbx_description
1 polymer ?
#
loop_
_entity_poly.entity_id
_entity_poly.type
_entity_poly.pdbx_seq_one_letter_code
_entity_poly.pdbx_strand_id
1 'polypeptide(L)'
;MTSGLPEYYFRVRENGALVFRIDTGNRHRRIEMDQIAVVNIRNGEVKPHGGRELSAADRAEIDRWIAERQALLEARDLDDILRAVDHMNLTTQWAQSRATPEQLDQVTDALLLAMHDLRSVLVRKKADRLLKD
;
A
#
# COMPACT_ATOMS: atom_id res chain seq x y z
N MET A 1 17.79 -24.77 -19.32
CA MET A 1 17.15 -24.09 -18.18
C MET A 1 15.90 -23.37 -18.68
N THR A 2 14.86 -24.13 -19.03
CA THR A 2 13.60 -23.58 -19.54
C THR A 2 12.68 -23.27 -18.35
N SER A 3 12.23 -22.01 -18.29
CA SER A 3 11.15 -21.41 -17.47
C SER A 3 11.26 -21.43 -15.94
N GLY A 4 12.03 -20.49 -15.37
CA GLY A 4 12.01 -20.14 -13.93
C GLY A 4 10.92 -19.12 -13.58
N LEU A 5 9.71 -19.27 -14.12
CA LEU A 5 8.58 -18.40 -13.80
C LEU A 5 7.89 -18.89 -12.51
N PRO A 6 7.35 -17.98 -11.68
CA PRO A 6 6.62 -18.37 -10.49
C PRO A 6 5.33 -19.11 -10.87
N GLU A 7 4.91 -20.05 -10.03
CA GLU A 7 3.66 -20.81 -10.20
C GLU A 7 2.42 -19.91 -10.06
N TYR A 8 2.55 -18.82 -9.30
CA TYR A 8 1.49 -17.85 -9.06
C TYR A 8 1.91 -16.44 -9.42
N TYR A 9 0.96 -15.67 -9.92
CA TYR A 9 1.11 -14.25 -10.17
C TYR A 9 -0.05 -13.47 -9.56
N PHE A 10 0.28 -12.49 -8.73
CA PHE A 10 -0.68 -11.62 -8.07
C PHE A 10 -0.70 -10.26 -8.75
N ARG A 11 -1.74 -9.98 -9.53
CA ARG A 11 -1.95 -8.67 -10.13
C ARG A 11 -2.58 -7.75 -9.09
N VAL A 12 -1.74 -6.92 -8.47
CA VAL A 12 -2.16 -5.92 -7.47
C VAL A 12 -3.20 -4.97 -8.04
N ARG A 13 -4.18 -4.64 -7.20
CA ARG A 13 -5.19 -3.59 -7.38
C ARG A 13 -5.25 -2.77 -6.10
N GLU A 14 -6.02 -1.69 -6.12
CA GLU A 14 -6.17 -0.77 -4.98
C GLU A 14 -6.50 -1.50 -3.66
N ASN A 15 -7.41 -2.47 -3.70
CA ASN A 15 -7.91 -3.16 -2.49
C ASN A 15 -7.54 -4.65 -2.40
N GLY A 16 -6.54 -5.10 -3.16
CA GLY A 16 -6.08 -6.49 -3.12
C GLY A 16 -5.47 -6.95 -4.42
N ALA A 17 -5.85 -8.13 -4.92
CA ALA A 17 -5.27 -8.67 -6.14
C ALA A 17 -6.22 -9.57 -6.93
N LEU A 18 -5.89 -9.76 -8.22
CA LEU A 18 -6.29 -10.95 -8.97
C LEU A 18 -5.17 -11.98 -8.85
N VAL A 19 -5.54 -13.23 -8.57
CA VAL A 19 -4.59 -14.33 -8.43
C VAL A 19 -4.67 -15.19 -9.69
N PHE A 20 -3.53 -15.37 -10.33
CA PHE A 20 -3.39 -16.22 -11.51
C PHE A 20 -2.45 -17.37 -11.19
N ARG A 21 -2.82 -18.58 -11.61
CA ARG A 21 -1.90 -19.70 -11.72
C ARG A 21 -1.27 -19.66 -13.11
N ILE A 22 0.05 -19.81 -13.16
CA ILE A 22 0.83 -19.73 -14.38
C ILE A 22 1.05 -21.15 -14.92
N ASP A 23 0.58 -21.40 -16.14
CA ASP A 23 0.88 -22.64 -16.87
C ASP A 23 1.88 -22.34 -18.00
N THR A 24 2.97 -23.10 -18.04
CA THR A 24 4.04 -22.99 -19.04
C THR A 24 4.15 -24.25 -19.92
N GLY A 25 3.23 -25.22 -19.76
CA GLY A 25 3.31 -26.58 -20.28
C GLY A 25 2.97 -26.78 -21.76
N ASN A 26 2.93 -25.74 -22.59
CA ASN A 26 2.62 -25.88 -24.00
C ASN A 26 3.90 -25.91 -24.86
N ARG A 27 3.93 -26.81 -25.86
CA ARG A 27 5.06 -26.99 -26.81
C ARG A 27 5.47 -25.68 -27.54
N HIS A 28 4.63 -24.66 -27.49
CA HIS A 28 4.81 -23.34 -28.10
C HIS A 28 5.42 -22.27 -27.16
N ARG A 29 5.80 -22.61 -25.91
CA ARG A 29 6.36 -21.67 -24.91
C ARG A 29 5.45 -20.47 -24.59
N ARG A 30 4.13 -20.64 -24.64
CA ARG A 30 3.17 -19.58 -24.35
C ARG A 30 2.81 -19.59 -22.87
N ILE A 31 3.02 -18.47 -22.19
CA ILE A 31 2.58 -18.29 -20.81
C ILE A 31 1.06 -18.20 -20.79
N GLU A 32 0.40 -19.11 -20.11
CA GLU A 32 -1.04 -19.05 -19.84
C GLU A 32 -1.28 -18.64 -18.39
N MET A 33 -2.25 -17.75 -18.20
CA MET A 33 -2.59 -17.19 -16.90
C MET A 33 -4.04 -17.56 -16.60
N ASP A 34 -4.24 -18.57 -15.76
CA ASP A 34 -5.55 -19.01 -15.34
C ASP A 34 -5.92 -18.25 -14.05
N GLN A 35 -6.94 -17.39 -14.11
CA GLN A 35 -7.39 -16.67 -12.92
C GLN A 35 -8.08 -17.65 -11.97
N ILE A 36 -7.51 -17.80 -10.77
CA ILE A 36 -8.03 -18.74 -9.76
C ILE A 36 -8.83 -18.03 -8.68
N ALA A 37 -8.51 -16.78 -8.34
CA ALA A 37 -9.14 -16.07 -7.24
C ALA A 37 -9.06 -14.55 -7.34
N VAL A 38 -9.86 -13.90 -6.51
CA VAL A 38 -9.80 -12.48 -6.19
C VAL A 38 -9.55 -12.35 -4.70
N VAL A 39 -8.54 -11.56 -4.32
CA VAL A 39 -8.18 -11.29 -2.92
C VAL A 39 -8.56 -9.86 -2.57
N ASN A 40 -9.13 -9.67 -1.38
CA ASN A 40 -9.32 -8.37 -0.73
C ASN A 40 -8.37 -8.26 0.46
N ILE A 41 -7.43 -7.31 0.40
CA ILE A 41 -6.37 -7.18 1.41
C ILE A 41 -6.85 -6.53 2.71
N ARG A 42 -7.97 -5.80 2.68
CA ARG A 42 -8.50 -5.07 3.85
C ARG A 42 -9.12 -6.02 4.87
N ASN A 43 -9.82 -7.05 4.40
CA ASN A 43 -10.51 -8.03 5.25
C ASN A 43 -9.98 -9.47 5.10
N GLY A 44 -9.01 -9.70 4.21
CA GLY A 44 -8.44 -11.02 3.93
C GLY A 44 -9.37 -11.94 3.13
N GLU A 45 -10.48 -11.44 2.58
CA GLU A 45 -11.44 -12.26 1.85
C GLU A 45 -10.83 -12.78 0.54
N VAL A 46 -10.93 -14.09 0.32
CA VAL A 46 -10.51 -14.77 -0.91
C VAL A 46 -11.73 -15.34 -1.61
N LYS A 47 -12.04 -14.83 -2.80
CA LYS A 47 -13.15 -15.29 -3.64
C LYS A 47 -12.62 -16.12 -4.81
N PRO A 48 -12.87 -17.43 -4.87
CA PRO A 48 -12.51 -18.23 -6.03
C PRO A 48 -13.18 -17.69 -7.30
N HIS A 49 -12.47 -17.78 -8.44
CA HIS A 49 -12.96 -17.35 -9.73
C HIS A 49 -13.53 -18.53 -10.54
N GLY A 50 -14.59 -18.29 -11.31
CA GLY A 50 -15.16 -19.29 -12.21
C GLY A 50 -15.84 -20.49 -11.52
N GLY A 51 -16.25 -20.35 -10.25
CA GLY A 51 -16.94 -21.42 -9.51
C GLY A 51 -16.06 -22.61 -9.12
N ARG A 52 -14.73 -22.47 -9.21
CA ARG A 52 -13.78 -23.51 -8.84
C ARG A 52 -13.54 -23.55 -7.32
N GLU A 53 -13.09 -24.70 -6.83
CA GLU A 53 -12.49 -24.81 -5.51
C GLU A 53 -10.98 -24.54 -5.59
N LEU A 54 -10.44 -23.87 -4.58
CA LEU A 54 -9.01 -23.64 -4.43
C LEU A 54 -8.37 -24.84 -3.75
N SER A 55 -7.24 -25.31 -4.26
CA SER A 55 -6.46 -26.36 -3.60
C SER A 55 -5.80 -25.83 -2.32
N ALA A 56 -5.31 -26.75 -1.48
CA ALA A 56 -4.54 -26.38 -0.29
C ALA A 56 -3.27 -25.56 -0.63
N ALA A 57 -2.64 -25.84 -1.77
CA ALA A 57 -1.48 -25.10 -2.26
C ALA A 57 -1.87 -23.67 -2.68
N ASP A 58 -2.96 -23.52 -3.44
CA ASP A 58 -3.48 -22.21 -3.84
C ASP A 58 -3.76 -21.35 -2.60
N ARG A 59 -4.40 -21.94 -1.58
CA ARG A 59 -4.74 -21.25 -0.34
C ARG A 59 -3.50 -20.83 0.43
N ALA A 60 -2.53 -21.72 0.61
CA ALA A 60 -1.31 -21.43 1.34
C ALA A 60 -0.49 -20.30 0.68
N GLU A 61 -0.44 -20.30 -0.66
CA GLU A 61 0.22 -19.25 -1.41
C GLU A 61 -0.47 -17.89 -1.25
N ILE A 62 -1.81 -17.88 -1.37
CA ILE A 62 -2.61 -16.65 -1.21
C ILE A 62 -2.46 -16.09 0.20
N ASP A 63 -2.51 -16.93 1.23
CA ASP A 63 -2.36 -16.50 2.63
C ASP A 63 -0.96 -15.92 2.88
N ARG A 64 0.10 -16.54 2.31
CA ARG A 64 1.47 -16.00 2.39
C ARG A 64 1.58 -14.64 1.71
N TRP A 65 1.06 -14.52 0.48
CA TRP A 65 1.07 -13.27 -0.25
C TRP A 65 0.31 -12.16 0.48
N ILE A 66 -0.83 -12.46 1.11
CA ILE A 66 -1.60 -11.51 1.92
C ILE A 66 -0.73 -10.98 3.07
N ALA A 67 -0.08 -11.87 3.84
CA ALA A 67 0.74 -11.48 4.97
C ALA A 67 1.93 -10.60 4.54
N GLU A 68 2.66 -10.99 3.49
CA GLU A 68 3.76 -10.20 2.93
C GLU A 68 3.27 -8.84 2.43
N ARG A 69 2.10 -8.81 1.79
CA ARG A 69 1.53 -7.57 1.25
C ARG A 69 1.09 -6.62 2.36
N GLN A 70 0.49 -7.13 3.44
CA GLN A 70 0.10 -6.33 4.59
C GLN A 70 1.32 -5.70 5.27
N ALA A 71 2.35 -6.50 5.56
CA ALA A 71 3.58 -5.99 6.15
C ALA A 71 4.25 -4.92 5.27
N LEU A 72 4.25 -5.10 3.95
CA LEU A 72 4.76 -4.10 3.02
C LEU A 72 3.93 -2.81 3.02
N LEU A 73 2.60 -2.91 3.08
CA LEU A 73 1.73 -1.75 3.14
C LEU A 73 1.93 -0.98 4.44
N GLU A 74 2.00 -1.65 5.59
CA GLU A 74 2.27 -1.02 6.89
C GLU A 74 3.62 -0.29 6.90
N ALA A 75 4.67 -0.90 6.33
CA ALA A 75 5.97 -0.27 6.21
C ALA A 75 5.92 1.00 5.33
N ARG A 76 5.14 0.97 4.24
CA ARG A 76 4.95 2.12 3.35
C ARG A 76 4.11 3.21 3.98
N ASP A 77 3.06 2.87 4.72
CA ASP A 77 2.22 3.84 5.42
C ASP A 77 3.06 4.66 6.42
N LEU A 78 3.99 4.00 7.13
CA LEU A 78 4.94 4.70 8.00
C LEU A 78 5.92 5.58 7.22
N ASP A 79 6.48 5.07 6.11
CA ASP A 79 7.38 5.84 5.24
C ASP A 79 6.68 7.08 4.66
N ASP A 80 5.42 6.97 4.24
CA ASP A 80 4.62 8.09 3.71
C ASP A 80 4.38 9.17 4.77
N ILE A 81 4.16 8.79 6.03
CA ILE A 81 4.08 9.74 7.16
C ILE A 81 5.43 10.44 7.38
N LEU A 82 6.55 9.71 7.29
CA LEU A 82 7.88 10.31 7.39
C LEU A 82 8.18 11.26 6.22
N ARG A 83 7.74 10.91 5.00
CA ARG A 83 7.82 11.81 3.84
C ARG A 83 7.04 13.09 4.07
N ALA A 84 5.92 13.07 4.77
CA ALA A 84 5.19 14.30 5.11
C ALA A 84 6.05 15.26 5.96
N VAL A 85 6.88 14.74 6.87
CA VAL A 85 7.84 15.55 7.65
C VAL A 85 8.85 16.22 6.72
N ASP A 86 9.42 15.47 5.77
CA ASP A 86 10.35 16.01 4.78
C ASP A 86 9.70 17.10 3.92
N HIS A 87 8.44 16.89 3.49
CA HIS A 87 7.70 17.88 2.72
C HIS A 87 7.46 19.16 3.53
N MET A 88 7.12 19.07 4.82
CA MET A 88 6.99 20.24 5.68
C MET A 88 8.33 21.00 5.83
N ASN A 89 9.44 20.28 5.99
CA ASN A 89 10.77 20.89 6.09
C ASN A 89 11.17 21.59 4.78
N LEU A 90 10.96 20.94 3.64
CA LEU A 90 11.22 21.52 2.32
C LEU A 90 10.31 22.73 2.04
N THR A 91 9.06 22.67 2.47
CA THR A 91 8.10 23.78 2.35
C THR A 91 8.54 24.97 3.20
N THR A 92 8.99 24.72 4.43
CA THR A 92 9.58 25.75 5.31
C THR A 92 10.78 26.42 4.64
N GLN A 93 11.72 25.62 4.12
CA GLN A 93 12.89 26.16 3.41
C GLN A 93 12.49 26.96 2.17
N TRP A 94 11.52 26.48 1.39
CA TRP A 94 11.01 27.20 0.22
C TRP A 94 10.38 28.54 0.63
N ALA A 95 9.52 28.56 1.64
CA ALA A 95 8.88 29.78 2.13
C ALA A 95 9.91 30.82 2.60
N GLN A 96 10.99 30.36 3.25
CA GLN A 96 12.05 31.23 3.76
C GLN A 96 12.95 31.81 2.67
N SER A 97 13.25 31.03 1.62
CA SER A 97 14.36 31.36 0.70
C SER A 97 13.95 31.61 -0.75
N ARG A 98 12.73 31.25 -1.16
CA ARG A 98 12.32 31.25 -2.57
C ARG A 98 10.91 31.79 -2.83
N ALA A 99 9.98 31.69 -1.87
CA ALA A 99 8.58 32.07 -2.11
C ALA A 99 8.42 33.57 -2.37
N THR A 100 7.53 33.91 -3.32
CA THR A 100 7.11 35.31 -3.52
C THR A 100 5.96 35.68 -2.58
N PRO A 101 5.70 36.98 -2.32
CA PRO A 101 4.57 37.40 -1.50
C PRO A 101 3.23 36.85 -1.98
N GLU A 102 2.98 36.82 -3.29
CA GLU A 102 1.74 36.33 -3.90
C GLU A 102 1.59 34.82 -3.75
N GLN A 103 2.70 34.07 -3.77
CA GLN A 103 2.68 32.63 -3.50
C GLN A 103 2.40 32.35 -2.03
N LEU A 104 2.96 33.15 -1.11
CA LEU A 104 2.70 33.02 0.32
C LEU A 104 1.24 33.31 0.65
N ASP A 105 0.65 34.35 0.07
CA ASP A 105 -0.77 34.69 0.26
C ASP A 105 -1.70 33.52 -0.14
N GLN A 106 -1.37 32.81 -1.23
CA GLN A 106 -2.16 31.67 -1.72
C GLN A 106 -2.14 30.43 -0.80
N VAL A 107 -1.07 30.20 -0.04
CA VAL A 107 -0.86 28.92 0.67
C VAL A 107 -0.83 29.04 2.19
N THR A 108 -0.60 30.23 2.74
CA THR A 108 -0.31 30.43 4.17
C THR A 108 -1.43 29.91 5.06
N ASP A 109 -2.67 30.35 4.85
CA ASP A 109 -3.79 29.95 5.72
C ASP A 109 -4.07 28.44 5.65
N ALA A 110 -4.01 27.86 4.45
CA ALA A 110 -4.19 26.42 4.25
C ALA A 110 -3.11 25.61 4.98
N LEU A 111 -1.84 26.04 4.89
CA LEU A 111 -0.73 25.39 5.61
C LEU A 111 -0.88 25.54 7.12
N LEU A 112 -1.21 26.74 7.62
CA LEU A 112 -1.38 27.00 9.05
C LEU A 112 -2.51 26.16 9.66
N LEU A 113 -3.65 26.06 8.98
CA LEU A 113 -4.78 25.24 9.43
C LEU A 113 -4.44 23.75 9.44
N ALA A 114 -3.82 23.23 8.38
CA ALA A 114 -3.40 21.83 8.30
C ALA A 114 -2.39 21.46 9.39
N MET A 115 -1.40 22.33 9.64
CA MET A 115 -0.42 22.12 10.72
C MET A 115 -1.08 22.19 12.10
N HIS A 116 -2.02 23.11 12.30
CA HIS A 116 -2.73 23.25 13.58
C HIS A 116 -3.57 22.01 13.92
N ASP A 117 -4.34 21.49 12.95
CA ASP A 117 -5.16 20.29 13.15
C ASP A 117 -4.28 19.08 13.47
N LEU A 118 -3.25 18.82 12.65
CA LEU A 118 -2.31 17.72 12.87
C LEU A 118 -1.64 17.82 14.24
N ARG A 119 -1.15 19.01 14.62
CA ARG A 119 -0.55 19.25 15.94
C ARG A 119 -1.53 18.92 17.06
N SER A 120 -2.77 19.37 16.95
CA SER A 120 -3.80 19.17 17.99
C SER A 120 -4.12 17.69 18.20
N VAL A 121 -4.17 16.89 17.13
CA VAL A 121 -4.35 15.43 17.21
C VAL A 121 -3.12 14.77 17.86
N LEU A 122 -1.90 15.10 17.42
CA LEU A 122 -0.68 14.49 17.92
C LEU A 122 -0.43 14.80 19.40
N VAL A 123 -0.66 16.04 19.83
CA VAL A 123 -0.53 16.44 21.24
C VAL A 123 -1.51 15.65 22.12
N ARG A 124 -2.77 15.53 21.70
CA ARG A 124 -3.79 14.75 22.42
C ARG A 124 -3.38 13.28 22.55
N LYS A 125 -2.99 12.64 21.44
CA LYS A 125 -2.53 11.25 21.44
C LYS A 125 -1.28 11.03 22.30
N LYS A 126 -0.38 12.01 22.38
CA LYS A 126 0.80 11.95 23.26
C LYS A 126 0.40 12.02 24.73
N ALA A 127 -0.53 12.91 25.09
CA ALA A 127 -1.06 13.00 26.45
C ALA A 127 -1.79 11.71 26.87
N ASP A 128 -2.63 11.14 26.00
CA ASP A 128 -3.35 9.88 26.24
C ASP A 128 -2.41 8.69 26.54
N ARG A 129 -1.20 8.68 25.95
CA ARG A 129 -0.19 7.64 26.23
C ARG A 129 0.44 7.81 27.61
N LEU A 130 0.79 9.05 27.98
CA LEU A 130 1.39 9.36 29.28
C LEU A 130 0.45 9.10 30.47
N LEU A 131 -0.87 9.14 30.24
CA LEU A 131 -1.88 8.84 31.27
C LEU A 131 -2.18 7.35 31.42
N LYS A 132 -1.71 6.51 30.49
CA LYS A 132 -1.90 5.05 30.50
C LYS A 132 -0.71 4.29 31.11
N ASP A 133 0.44 4.95 31.22
CA ASP A 133 1.63 4.49 31.94
C ASP A 133 1.54 4.90 33.42
#